data_AF-A0A7X9CEZ4-F1
#
_entry.id   AF-A0A7X9CEZ4-F1
#
_cell.length_a   1.000
_cell.length_b   1.000
_cell.length_c   1.000
_cell.angle_alpha   90.00
_cell.angle_beta   90.00
_cell.angle_gamma   90.00
#
_symmetry.space_group_name_H-M   'P 1'
#
loop_
_entity.id
_entity.type
_entity.pdbx_description
1 polymer ?
#
loop_
_entity_poly.entity_id
_entity_poly.type
_entity_poly.pdbx_seq_one_letter_code
_entity_poly.pdbx_strand_id
1 'polypeptide(L)'
;LVLAFMVGPPATAYLITNDLRKMLILSPIFGILASISGYWIAVSLDVTIAGTMATMVGIIFTLVFVFLPDRGLIANSKREKTQKYDFALISLLMHLVNHENSPIESEEAGVNTIENHLSWDREFTQEIIDRSLNRDYIYIKDEILKLTEEGREFALSNYSHIVMED
;
A
#
# COMPACT_ATOMS: atom_id res chain seq x y z
N LEU A 1 14.76 -28.98 12.70
CA LEU A 1 15.80 -28.57 11.73
C LEU A 1 15.43 -28.90 10.28
N VAL A 2 15.27 -30.18 9.90
CA VAL A 2 15.02 -30.58 8.49
C VAL A 2 13.84 -29.83 7.86
N LEU A 3 12.67 -29.84 8.51
CA LEU A 3 11.48 -29.14 8.02
C LEU A 3 11.71 -27.62 7.86
N ALA A 4 12.46 -27.01 8.78
CA ALA A 4 12.75 -25.58 8.72
C ALA A 4 13.59 -25.22 7.48
N PHE A 5 14.55 -26.06 7.11
CA PHE A 5 15.39 -25.85 5.93
C PHE A 5 14.73 -26.27 4.62
N MET A 6 13.79 -27.22 4.67
CA MET A 6 13.00 -27.60 3.50
C MET A 6 12.04 -26.48 3.07
N VAL A 7 11.50 -25.72 4.02
CA VAL A 7 10.46 -24.71 3.77
C VAL A 7 11.00 -23.28 3.83
N GLY A 8 11.82 -22.95 4.83
CA GLY A 8 12.15 -21.58 5.18
C GLY A 8 12.99 -20.83 4.13
N PRO A 9 14.16 -21.33 3.68
CA PRO A 9 14.95 -20.65 2.66
C PRO A 9 14.21 -20.46 1.32
N PRO A 10 13.49 -21.47 0.78
CA PRO A 10 12.62 -21.26 -0.39
C PRO A 10 11.50 -20.24 -0.16
N ALA A 11 10.82 -20.29 0.98
CA ALA A 11 9.79 -19.30 1.32
C ALA A 11 10.37 -17.87 1.43
N THR A 12 11.57 -17.74 1.99
CA THR A 12 12.29 -16.46 2.08
C THR A 12 12.66 -15.93 0.68
N ALA A 13 13.16 -16.80 -0.19
CA ALA A 13 13.49 -16.44 -1.57
C ALA A 13 12.25 -16.06 -2.38
N TYR A 14 11.12 -16.75 -2.16
CA TYR A 14 9.84 -16.46 -2.80
C TYR A 14 9.30 -15.07 -2.46
N LEU A 15 9.52 -14.59 -1.22
CA LEU A 15 9.18 -13.22 -0.87
C LEU A 15 9.90 -12.21 -1.77
N ILE A 16 11.16 -12.47 -2.11
CA ILE A 16 12.00 -11.56 -2.90
C ILE A 16 11.69 -11.62 -4.40
N THR A 17 11.29 -12.78 -4.92
CA THR A 17 11.13 -12.94 -6.37
C THR A 17 10.12 -14.01 -6.76
N ASN A 18 9.41 -13.76 -7.87
CA ASN A 18 8.55 -14.74 -8.56
C ASN A 18 9.30 -15.59 -9.59
N ASP A 19 10.56 -15.26 -9.88
CA ASP A 19 11.34 -16.00 -10.87
C ASP A 19 11.89 -17.29 -10.24
N LEU A 20 11.48 -18.44 -10.76
CA LEU A 20 11.88 -19.75 -10.26
C LEU A 20 13.40 -19.93 -10.27
N ARG A 21 14.11 -19.46 -11.31
CA ARG A 21 15.57 -19.60 -11.40
C ARG A 21 16.24 -18.79 -10.30
N LYS A 22 15.81 -17.55 -10.09
CA LYS A 22 16.32 -16.70 -9.00
C LYS A 22 16.01 -17.30 -7.63
N MET A 23 14.80 -17.85 -7.45
CA MET A 23 14.40 -18.49 -6.19
C MET A 23 15.28 -19.70 -5.86
N LEU A 24 15.59 -20.54 -6.85
CA LEU A 24 16.48 -21.71 -6.69
C LEU A 24 17.92 -21.32 -6.33
N ILE A 25 18.39 -20.15 -6.79
CA ILE A 25 19.72 -19.63 -6.45
C ILE A 25 19.72 -18.99 -5.05
N LEU A 26 18.68 -18.23 -4.72
CA LEU A 26 18.57 -17.52 -3.43
C LEU A 26 18.31 -18.47 -2.25
N SER A 27 17.57 -19.56 -2.46
CA SER A 27 17.25 -20.53 -1.41
C SER A 27 18.49 -21.10 -0.70
N PRO A 28 19.51 -21.66 -1.39
CA PRO A 28 20.72 -22.14 -0.73
C PRO A 28 21.52 -21.01 -0.09
N ILE A 29 21.50 -19.78 -0.64
CA ILE A 29 22.16 -18.63 -0.02
C ILE A 29 21.57 -18.35 1.37
N PHE A 30 20.24 -18.29 1.49
CA PHE A 30 19.59 -18.12 2.80
C PHE A 30 19.84 -19.28 3.74
N GLY A 31 19.87 -20.51 3.23
CA GLY A 31 20.22 -21.70 4.02
C GLY A 31 21.65 -21.62 4.57
N ILE A 32 22.62 -21.22 3.75
CA ILE A 32 24.03 -21.04 4.16
C ILE A 32 24.13 -19.95 5.21
N LEU A 33 23.49 -18.80 4.99
CA LEU A 33 23.49 -17.70 5.96
C LEU A 33 22.92 -18.15 7.31
N ALA A 34 21.76 -18.81 7.30
CA ALA A 34 21.13 -19.33 8.52
C ALA A 34 21.98 -20.38 9.24
N SER A 35 22.67 -21.23 8.49
CA SER A 35 23.54 -22.28 9.03
C SER A 35 24.77 -21.68 9.70
N ILE A 36 25.46 -20.74 9.02
CA ILE A 36 26.64 -20.06 9.54
C ILE A 36 26.26 -19.27 10.80
N SER A 37 25.26 -18.40 10.72
CA SER A 37 24.85 -17.57 11.86
C SER A 37 24.35 -18.44 13.02
N GLY A 38 23.57 -19.48 12.72
CA GLY A 38 23.03 -20.39 13.73
C GLY A 38 24.11 -21.19 14.45
N TYR A 39 25.13 -21.64 13.74
CA TYR A 39 26.28 -22.33 14.34
C TYR A 39 27.08 -21.43 15.28
N TRP A 40 27.43 -20.22 14.82
CA TRP A 40 28.19 -19.26 15.64
C TRP A 40 27.46 -18.88 16.92
N ILE A 41 26.15 -18.62 16.85
CA ILE A 41 25.32 -18.33 18.02
C ILE A 41 25.21 -19.54 18.94
N ALA A 42 25.04 -20.75 18.37
CA ALA A 42 24.92 -21.97 19.16
C ALA A 42 26.18 -22.24 19.98
N VAL A 43 27.37 -22.09 19.38
CA VAL A 43 28.66 -22.29 20.06
C VAL A 43 28.89 -21.19 21.10
N SER A 44 28.54 -19.94 20.81
CA SER A 44 28.77 -18.83 21.74
C SER A 44 27.89 -18.90 22.99
N LEU A 45 26.68 -19.45 22.87
CA LEU A 45 25.70 -19.56 23.96
C LEU A 45 25.64 -20.96 24.59
N ASP A 46 26.44 -21.91 24.10
CA ASP A 46 26.41 -23.33 24.49
C ASP A 46 25.01 -23.95 24.41
N VAL A 47 24.31 -23.69 23.29
CA VAL A 47 22.93 -24.15 23.04
C VAL A 47 22.85 -25.10 21.83
N THR A 48 21.67 -25.69 21.62
CA THR A 48 21.46 -26.68 20.55
C THR A 48 21.67 -26.09 19.14
N ILE A 49 22.66 -26.62 18.41
CA ILE A 49 22.98 -26.18 17.04
C ILE A 49 21.76 -26.29 16.11
N ALA A 50 21.07 -27.43 16.16
CA ALA A 50 19.92 -27.70 15.31
C ALA A 50 18.71 -26.77 15.61
N GLY A 51 18.53 -26.36 16.87
CA GLY A 51 17.51 -25.40 17.25
C GLY A 51 17.87 -24.02 16.73
N THR A 52 19.08 -23.55 17.02
CA THR A 52 19.54 -22.20 16.66
C THR A 52 19.58 -21.97 15.15
N MET A 53 20.01 -22.97 14.36
CA MET A 53 19.94 -22.88 12.89
C MET A 53 18.49 -22.71 12.40
N ALA A 54 17.53 -23.46 12.96
CA ALA A 54 16.12 -23.33 12.61
C ALA A 54 15.56 -21.96 13.02
N THR A 55 15.94 -21.45 14.20
CA THR A 55 15.59 -20.11 14.66
C THR A 55 16.14 -19.04 13.71
N MET A 56 17.39 -19.17 13.26
CA MET A 56 17.99 -18.23 12.31
C MET A 56 17.30 -18.22 10.95
N VAL A 57 16.83 -19.37 10.46
CA VAL A 57 15.95 -19.40 9.27
C VAL A 57 14.70 -18.56 9.50
N GLY A 58 14.04 -18.71 10.66
CA GLY A 58 12.85 -17.94 11.01
C GLY A 58 13.13 -16.43 11.13
N ILE A 59 14.27 -16.06 11.73
CA ILE A 59 14.69 -14.65 11.87
C ILE A 59 14.94 -14.04 10.50
N ILE A 60 15.70 -14.71 9.63
CA ILE A 60 15.98 -14.22 8.28
C ILE A 60 14.68 -14.08 7.49
N PHE A 61 13.81 -15.09 7.53
CA PHE A 61 12.49 -15.02 6.90
C PHE A 61 11.70 -13.80 7.41
N THR A 62 11.65 -13.60 8.72
CA THR A 62 10.91 -12.50 9.35
C THR A 62 11.47 -11.14 8.94
N LEU A 63 12.79 -10.99 8.92
CA LEU A 63 13.44 -9.76 8.47
C LEU A 63 13.09 -9.46 7.02
N VAL A 64 13.24 -10.44 6.13
CA VAL A 64 12.86 -10.29 4.72
C VAL A 64 11.37 -9.94 4.61
N PHE A 65 10.50 -10.64 5.32
CA PHE A 65 9.06 -10.41 5.31
C PHE A 65 8.63 -9.04 5.84
N VAL A 66 9.32 -8.49 6.84
CA VAL A 66 8.98 -7.17 7.39
C VAL A 66 9.48 -6.06 6.48
N PHE A 67 10.72 -6.18 5.97
CA PHE A 67 11.40 -5.07 5.27
C PHE A 67 11.17 -5.02 3.76
N LEU A 68 10.53 -6.03 3.15
CA LEU A 68 10.33 -6.01 1.70
C LEU A 68 9.30 -4.95 1.28
N PRO A 69 9.66 -4.03 0.36
CA PRO A 69 8.84 -2.85 0.03
C PRO A 69 7.60 -3.14 -0.81
N ASP A 70 7.52 -4.28 -1.50
CA ASP A 70 6.38 -4.59 -2.38
C ASP A 70 5.46 -5.69 -1.83
N ARG A 71 6.01 -6.57 -0.99
CA ARG A 71 5.34 -7.79 -0.50
C ARG A 71 5.44 -7.98 1.01
N GLY A 72 6.14 -7.08 1.69
CA GLY A 72 6.31 -7.16 3.12
C GLY A 72 5.14 -6.52 3.87
N LEU A 73 5.08 -6.76 5.18
CA LEU A 73 4.01 -6.23 6.03
C LEU A 73 3.96 -4.70 6.03
N ILE A 74 5.12 -4.03 6.04
CA ILE A 74 5.20 -2.56 6.07
C ILE A 74 4.65 -1.95 4.78
N ALA A 75 4.94 -2.60 3.64
CA ALA A 75 4.44 -2.19 2.34
C ALA A 75 2.91 -2.20 2.29
N ASN A 76 2.31 -3.31 2.72
CA ASN A 76 0.87 -3.49 2.66
C ASN A 76 0.14 -2.46 3.54
N SER A 77 0.64 -2.22 4.75
CA SER A 77 0.04 -1.25 5.67
C SER A 77 0.12 0.19 5.16
N LYS A 78 1.21 0.57 4.46
CA LYS A 78 1.31 1.91 3.84
C LYS A 78 0.43 2.05 2.61
N ARG A 79 0.29 0.97 1.83
CA ARG A 79 -0.51 0.94 0.61
C ARG A 79 -1.99 1.15 0.92
N GLU A 80 -2.54 0.51 1.95
CA GLU A 80 -3.94 0.66 2.35
C GLU A 80 -4.33 2.12 2.62
N LYS A 81 -3.48 2.87 3.34
CA LYS A 81 -3.73 4.29 3.60
C LYS A 81 -3.72 5.11 2.32
N THR A 82 -2.71 4.90 1.48
CA THR A 82 -2.55 5.65 0.23
C THR A 82 -3.73 5.37 -0.71
N GLN A 83 -4.14 4.11 -0.83
CA GLN A 83 -5.30 3.69 -1.63
C GLN A 83 -6.61 4.32 -1.16
N LYS A 84 -6.84 4.39 0.17
CA LYS A 84 -8.02 5.06 0.71
C LYS A 84 -8.07 6.53 0.28
N TYR A 85 -6.94 7.23 0.34
CA TYR A 85 -6.86 8.63 -0.07
C TYR A 85 -7.02 8.82 -1.58
N ASP A 86 -6.35 8.00 -2.39
CA ASP A 86 -6.44 8.09 -3.85
C ASP A 86 -7.88 7.81 -4.32
N PHE A 87 -8.54 6.81 -3.73
CA PHE A 87 -9.94 6.52 -4.00
C PHE A 87 -10.86 7.68 -3.61
N ALA A 88 -10.70 8.23 -2.40
CA ALA A 88 -11.51 9.37 -1.96
C ALA A 88 -11.29 10.60 -2.85
N LEU A 89 -10.03 10.92 -3.19
CA LEU A 89 -9.73 12.03 -4.08
C LEU A 89 -10.42 11.86 -5.44
N ILE A 90 -10.29 10.69 -6.07
CA ILE A 90 -10.93 10.42 -7.36
C ILE A 90 -12.46 10.46 -7.24
N SER A 91 -13.03 9.90 -6.17
CA SER A 91 -14.47 9.95 -5.91
C SER A 91 -14.99 11.38 -5.78
N LEU A 92 -14.28 12.26 -5.06
CA LEU A 92 -14.63 13.67 -4.95
C LEU A 92 -14.58 14.34 -6.32
N LEU A 93 -13.46 14.22 -7.04
CA LEU A 93 -13.28 14.90 -8.32
C LEU A 93 -14.29 14.41 -9.36
N MET A 94 -14.55 13.10 -9.43
CA MET A 94 -15.57 12.54 -10.33
C MET A 94 -16.99 12.99 -9.97
N HIS A 95 -17.31 13.11 -8.69
CA HIS A 95 -18.60 13.67 -8.25
C HIS A 95 -18.75 15.12 -8.74
N LEU A 96 -17.70 15.93 -8.57
CA LEU A 96 -17.69 17.30 -9.08
C LEU A 96 -17.82 17.34 -10.61
N VAL A 97 -17.13 16.47 -11.35
CA VAL A 97 -17.26 16.37 -12.83
C VAL A 97 -18.71 16.07 -13.21
N ASN A 98 -19.37 15.16 -12.48
CA ASN A 98 -20.71 14.70 -12.82
C ASN A 98 -21.80 15.74 -12.52
N HIS A 99 -21.61 16.57 -11.50
CA HIS A 99 -22.57 17.60 -11.08
C HIS A 99 -22.22 19.01 -11.57
N GLU A 100 -21.15 19.15 -12.35
CA GLU A 100 -20.73 20.42 -12.90
C GLU A 100 -21.79 21.02 -13.83
N ASN A 101 -22.10 22.31 -13.65
CA ASN A 101 -23.13 23.03 -14.42
C ASN A 101 -24.55 22.45 -14.30
N SER A 102 -24.79 21.59 -13.31
CA SER A 102 -26.12 21.09 -12.97
C SER A 102 -26.99 22.19 -12.34
N PRO A 103 -28.33 22.19 -12.53
CA PRO A 103 -29.24 23.10 -11.83
C PRO A 103 -29.16 23.02 -10.30
N ILE A 104 -28.67 21.90 -9.77
CA ILE A 104 -28.52 21.61 -8.33
C ILE A 104 -27.05 21.59 -7.88
N GLU A 105 -26.14 22.17 -8.67
CA GLU A 105 -24.70 22.15 -8.39
C GLU A 105 -24.35 22.74 -7.02
N SER A 106 -25.04 23.81 -6.59
CA SER A 106 -24.83 24.40 -5.27
C SER A 106 -25.23 23.48 -4.12
N GLU A 107 -26.18 22.56 -4.36
CA GLU A 107 -26.64 21.59 -3.37
C GLU A 107 -25.69 20.38 -3.35
N GLU A 108 -25.28 19.87 -4.52
CA GLU A 108 -24.49 18.65 -4.66
C GLU A 108 -22.98 18.85 -4.47
N ALA A 109 -22.44 20.04 -4.79
CA ALA A 109 -21.02 20.38 -4.76
C ALA A 109 -20.68 21.49 -3.74
N GLY A 110 -21.59 21.80 -2.83
CA GLY A 110 -21.36 22.79 -1.77
C GLY A 110 -20.32 22.30 -0.74
N VAL A 111 -19.49 23.22 -0.24
CA VAL A 111 -18.44 22.91 0.76
C VAL A 111 -19.01 22.24 2.02
N ASN A 112 -20.24 22.58 2.40
CA ASN A 112 -20.91 22.05 3.60
C ASN A 112 -21.88 20.90 3.31
N THR A 113 -22.16 20.60 2.04
CA THR A 113 -23.15 19.58 1.66
C THR A 113 -22.49 18.30 1.15
N ILE A 114 -21.30 18.41 0.55
CA ILE A 114 -20.56 17.31 -0.09
C ILE A 114 -20.36 16.09 0.83
N GLU A 115 -20.21 16.30 2.14
CA GLU A 115 -20.08 15.22 3.14
C GLU A 115 -21.30 14.27 3.14
N ASN A 116 -22.50 14.81 2.91
CA ASN A 116 -23.75 14.03 2.88
C ASN A 116 -23.85 13.20 1.61
N HIS A 117 -23.42 13.74 0.47
CA HIS A 117 -23.52 13.07 -0.83
C HIS A 117 -22.48 11.95 -0.98
N LEU A 118 -21.30 12.11 -0.38
CA LEU A 118 -20.24 11.10 -0.37
C LEU A 118 -20.31 10.14 0.82
N SER A 119 -21.21 10.39 1.79
CA SER A 119 -21.34 9.62 3.03
C SER A 119 -20.04 9.52 3.82
N TRP A 120 -19.26 10.60 3.84
CA TRP A 120 -18.00 10.69 4.57
C TRP A 120 -18.19 11.44 5.87
N ASP A 121 -17.35 11.18 6.86
CA ASP A 121 -17.31 12.00 8.05
C ASP A 121 -16.71 13.38 7.77
N ARG A 122 -17.04 14.35 8.61
CA ARG A 122 -16.68 15.75 8.43
C ARG A 122 -15.16 15.98 8.46
N GLU A 123 -14.44 15.29 9.33
CA GLU A 123 -12.98 15.46 9.45
C GLU A 123 -12.28 14.94 8.18
N PHE A 124 -12.67 13.75 7.71
CA PHE A 124 -12.13 13.17 6.49
C PHE A 124 -12.49 14.01 5.26
N THR A 125 -13.73 14.49 5.16
CA THR A 125 -14.15 15.34 4.04
C THR A 125 -13.32 16.61 3.93
N GLN A 126 -13.12 17.31 5.06
CA GLN A 126 -12.29 18.50 5.10
C GLN A 126 -10.83 18.19 4.76
N GLU A 127 -10.28 17.06 5.23
CA GLU A 127 -8.93 16.62 4.86
C GLU A 127 -8.78 16.43 3.34
N ILE A 128 -9.77 15.82 2.66
CA ILE A 128 -9.73 15.63 1.21
C ILE A 128 -9.88 16.96 0.47
N ILE A 129 -10.77 17.86 0.92
CA ILE A 129 -10.93 19.20 0.35
C ILE A 129 -9.62 19.99 0.44
N ASP A 130 -9.02 20.07 1.64
CA ASP A 130 -7.76 20.78 1.87
C ASP A 130 -6.63 20.24 0.99
N ARG A 131 -6.52 18.92 0.87
CA ARG A 131 -5.52 18.29 -0.01
C ARG A 131 -5.76 18.58 -1.48
N SER A 132 -7.02 18.60 -1.90
CA SER A 132 -7.41 18.88 -3.29
C SER A 132 -7.14 20.35 -3.65
N LEU A 133 -7.39 21.27 -2.73
CA LEU A 133 -7.03 22.68 -2.84
C LEU A 133 -5.50 22.86 -2.92
N ASN A 134 -4.74 22.21 -2.02
CA ASN A 134 -3.28 22.30 -2.01
C ASN A 134 -2.60 21.71 -3.25
N ARG A 135 -3.29 20.86 -4.01
CA ARG A 135 -2.81 20.29 -5.28
C ARG A 135 -3.31 21.04 -6.51
N ASP A 136 -4.03 22.15 -6.32
CA ASP A 136 -4.68 22.92 -7.39
C ASP A 136 -5.62 22.05 -8.25
N TYR A 137 -6.29 21.05 -7.67
CA TYR A 137 -7.28 20.22 -8.36
C TYR A 137 -8.68 20.81 -8.29
N ILE A 138 -8.94 21.58 -7.25
CA ILE A 138 -10.21 22.28 -7.04
C ILE A 138 -9.96 23.71 -6.58
N TYR A 139 -10.99 24.54 -6.70
CA TYR A 139 -11.06 25.86 -6.09
C TYR A 139 -12.47 26.10 -5.54
N ILE A 140 -12.62 27.07 -4.64
CA ILE A 140 -13.93 27.43 -4.08
C ILE A 140 -14.42 28.71 -4.74
N LYS A 141 -15.65 28.68 -5.25
CA LYS A 141 -16.35 29.86 -5.77
C LYS A 141 -17.78 29.87 -5.26
N ASP A 142 -18.19 30.96 -4.61
CA ASP A 142 -19.54 31.13 -4.07
C ASP A 142 -19.97 29.96 -3.13
N GLU A 143 -19.05 29.49 -2.28
CA GLU A 143 -19.21 28.31 -1.40
C GLU A 143 -19.39 26.96 -2.09
N ILE A 144 -19.12 26.89 -3.41
CA ILE A 144 -19.19 25.69 -4.23
C ILE A 144 -17.78 25.23 -4.60
N LEU A 145 -17.52 23.93 -4.48
CA LEU A 145 -16.30 23.29 -4.94
C LEU A 145 -16.34 23.17 -6.47
N LYS A 146 -15.32 23.72 -7.13
CA LYS A 146 -15.19 23.74 -8.60
C LYS A 146 -13.88 23.07 -9.00
N LEU A 147 -13.87 22.42 -10.16
CA LEU A 147 -12.68 21.77 -10.70
C LEU A 147 -11.80 22.75 -11.46
N THR A 148 -10.49 22.62 -11.27
CA THR A 148 -9.51 23.17 -12.22
C THR A 148 -9.40 22.27 -13.45
N GLU A 149 -8.71 22.73 -14.50
CA GLU A 149 -8.41 21.87 -15.65
C GLU A 149 -7.52 20.69 -15.25
N GLU A 150 -6.53 20.93 -14.39
CA GLU A 150 -5.64 19.91 -13.85
C GLU A 150 -6.41 18.84 -13.06
N GLY A 151 -7.35 19.25 -12.20
CA GLY A 151 -8.19 18.34 -11.44
C GLY A 151 -9.13 17.52 -12.33
N ARG A 152 -9.67 18.13 -13.38
CA ARG A 152 -10.49 17.44 -14.39
C ARG A 152 -9.69 16.39 -15.14
N GLU A 153 -8.53 16.76 -15.67
CA GLU A 153 -7.64 15.83 -16.40
C GLU A 153 -7.26 14.65 -15.52
N PHE A 154 -6.87 14.91 -14.27
CA PHE A 154 -6.53 13.86 -13.30
C PHE A 154 -7.71 12.91 -13.02
N ALA A 155 -8.92 13.44 -12.84
CA ALA A 155 -10.10 12.61 -12.61
C ALA A 155 -10.38 11.70 -13.81
N LEU A 156 -10.36 12.24 -15.03
CA LEU A 156 -10.67 11.51 -16.25
C LEU A 156 -9.60 10.48 -16.62
N SER A 157 -8.32 10.80 -16.45
CA SER A 157 -7.23 9.85 -16.73
C SER A 157 -7.23 8.66 -15.78
N ASN A 158 -7.67 8.86 -14.54
CA ASN A 158 -7.66 7.83 -13.51
C ASN A 158 -8.97 7.03 -13.46
N TYR A 159 -10.09 7.58 -13.94
CA TYR A 159 -11.36 6.87 -14.04
C TYR A 159 -11.29 5.62 -14.93
N SER A 160 -10.56 5.69 -16.06
CA SER A 160 -10.38 4.54 -16.95
C SER A 160 -9.60 3.39 -16.30
N HIS A 161 -8.75 3.66 -15.31
CA HIS A 161 -8.01 2.63 -14.59
C HIS A 161 -8.86 1.90 -13.55
N ILE A 162 -9.89 2.55 -12.99
CA ILE A 162 -10.76 1.96 -11.95
C ILE A 162 -11.91 1.16 -12.56
N VAL A 163 -12.47 1.60 -13.69
CA VAL A 163 -13.62 0.92 -14.35
C VAL A 163 -13.19 -0.25 -15.25
N MET A 164 -11.91 -0.32 -15.65
CA MET A 164 -11.39 -1.38 -16.55
C MET A 164 -10.65 -2.51 -15.80
N GLU A 165 -10.66 -2.51 -14.46
CA GLU A 165 -10.08 -3.58 -13.63
C GLU A 165 -11.12 -4.60 -13.12
N ASP A 166 -12.39 -4.50 -13.53
CA ASP A 166 -13.46 -5.48 -13.28
C ASP A 166 -13.76 -6.40 -14.49
#